data_AF-A0A1R1C4N8-F1
#
_entry.id   AF-A0A1R1C4N8-F1
#
_cell.length_a   1.000
_cell.length_b   1.000
_cell.length_c   1.000
_cell.angle_alpha   90.00
_cell.angle_beta   90.00
_cell.angle_gamma   90.00
#
_symmetry.space_group_name_H-M   'P 1'
#
loop_
_entity.id
_entity.type
_entity.pdbx_description
1 polymer ?
#
loop_
_entity_poly.entity_id
_entity_poly.type
_entity_poly.pdbx_seq_one_letter_code
_entity_poly.pdbx_strand_id
1 'polypeptide(L)' 'MPVKYLGWLVEIIYEDQSGKITKRRIQVKSIRSGMIKADDLLSGQPRTFKESGLLACHPIRTTA' A
#
# COMPACT_ATOMS: atom_id res chain seq x y z
N MET A 1 6.03 -0.70 -6.41
CA MET A 1 6.53 -0.83 -5.03
C MET A 1 7.63 -1.89 -5.01
N PRO A 2 8.79 -1.65 -4.38
CA PRO A 2 9.85 -2.65 -4.28
C PRO A 2 9.40 -3.94 -3.55
N VAL A 3 9.79 -5.11 -4.06
CA VAL A 3 9.43 -6.44 -3.51
C VAL A 3 9.89 -6.62 -2.05
N LYS A 4 10.93 -5.89 -1.61
CA LYS A 4 11.42 -5.91 -0.22
C LYS A 4 10.35 -5.55 0.83
N TYR A 5 9.25 -4.92 0.43
CA TYR A 5 8.15 -4.57 1.34
C TYR A 5 7.10 -5.68 1.48
N LEU A 6 7.28 -6.83 0.82
CA LEU A 6 6.39 -7.98 0.98
C LEU A 6 6.33 -8.41 2.46
N GLY A 7 5.13 -8.54 3.01
CA GLY A 7 4.94 -8.88 4.42
C GLY A 7 5.17 -7.71 5.39
N TRP A 8 5.45 -6.51 4.91
CA TRP A 8 5.65 -5.34 5.77
C TRP A 8 4.36 -4.52 5.90
N LEU A 9 4.23 -3.86 7.05
CA LEU A 9 3.28 -2.77 7.23
C LEU A 9 3.91 -1.48 6.70
N VAL A 10 3.23 -0.83 5.77
CA VAL A 10 3.72 0.41 5.16
C VAL A 10 2.62 1.46 5.17
N GLU A 11 3.03 2.72 5.22
CA GLU A 11 2.17 3.86 4.97
C GLU A 11 2.37 4.33 3.52
N ILE A 12 1.28 4.55 2.80
CA ILE A 12 1.30 4.99 1.40
C ILE A 12 0.51 6.28 1.22
N ILE A 13 0.94 7.07 0.25
CA ILE A 13 0.11 8.11 -0.37
C ILE A 13 -0.35 7.54 -1.71
N TYR A 14 -1.67 7.45 -1.89
CA TYR A 14 -2.29 6.79 -3.03
C TYR A 14 -3.32 7.70 -3.69
N GLU A 15 -3.19 7.85 -5.00
CA GLU A 15 -4.19 8.51 -5.85
C GLU A 15 -5.06 7.44 -6.53
N ASP A 16 -6.38 7.57 -6.38
CA ASP A 16 -7.32 6.71 -7.10
C ASP A 16 -7.65 7.24 -8.51
N GLN A 17 -8.47 6.50 -9.25
CA GLN A 17 -8.82 6.83 -10.63
C GLN A 17 -9.64 8.12 -10.78
N SER A 18 -10.20 8.64 -9.68
CA SER A 18 -10.90 9.94 -9.66
C SER A 18 -9.98 11.12 -9.33
N GLY A 19 -8.68 10.87 -9.13
CA GLY A 19 -7.72 11.88 -8.67
C GLY A 19 -7.76 12.13 -7.16
N LYS A 20 -8.50 11.32 -6.38
CA LYS A 20 -8.56 11.48 -4.94
C LYS A 20 -7.30 10.91 -4.30
N ILE A 21 -6.54 11.78 -3.65
CA ILE A 21 -5.35 11.40 -2.89
C ILE A 21 -5.76 10.98 -1.47
N THR A 22 -5.25 9.83 -1.03
CA THR A 22 -5.50 9.27 0.29
C THR A 22 -4.20 8.81 0.94
N LYS A 23 -4.14 8.91 2.26
CA LYS A 23 -3.07 8.35 3.09
C LYS A 23 -3.57 7.06 3.73
N ARG A 24 -2.88 5.93 3.54
CA ARG A 24 -3.33 4.60 3.99
C ARG A 24 -2.20 3.83 4.65
N ARG A 25 -2.54 2.99 5.63
CA ARG A 25 -1.64 1.98 6.19
C ARG A 25 -2.06 0.62 5.67
N ILE A 26 -1.15 -0.07 5.02
CA ILE A 26 -1.45 -1.32 4.33
C ILE A 26 -0.43 -2.40 4.71
N GLN A 27 -0.91 -3.62 4.93
CA GLN A 27 -0.08 -4.79 5.13
C GLN A 27 0.13 -5.49 3.79
N VAL A 28 1.33 -5.40 3.22
CA VAL A 28 1.60 -5.88 1.86
C VAL A 28 1.57 -7.42 1.82
N LYS A 29 0.75 -7.99 0.95
CA LYS A 29 0.60 -9.45 0.77
C LYS A 29 1.16 -9.97 -0.53
N SER A 30 1.17 -9.16 -1.58
CA SER A 30 1.72 -9.53 -2.89
C SER A 30 2.04 -8.28 -3.71
N ILE A 31 3.12 -8.34 -4.48
CA ILE A 31 3.51 -7.34 -5.47
C ILE A 31 3.79 -8.10 -6.76
N ARG A 32 2.99 -7.88 -7.80
CA ARG A 32 3.18 -8.51 -9.12
C ARG A 32 2.47 -7.73 -10.22
N SER A 33 3.09 -7.65 -11.39
CA SER A 33 2.49 -7.09 -12.61
C SER A 33 1.86 -5.70 -12.41
N GLY A 34 2.55 -4.80 -11.69
CA GLY A 34 2.05 -3.44 -11.43
C GLY A 34 0.90 -3.38 -10.42
N MET A 35 0.61 -4.47 -9.69
CA MET A 35 -0.47 -4.56 -8.72
C MET A 35 0.07 -4.93 -7.34
N ILE A 36 -0.46 -4.28 -6.32
CA ILE A 36 -0.15 -4.51 -4.91
C ILE A 36 -1.41 -5.03 -4.23
N LYS A 37 -1.40 -6.27 -3.73
CA LYS A 37 -2.46 -6.77 -2.84
C LYS A 37 -2.05 -6.54 -1.41
N ALA A 38 -2.93 -5.96 -0.61
CA ALA A 38 -2.68 -5.69 0.79
C ALA A 38 -3.95 -5.73 1.61
N ASP A 39 -3.81 -5.95 2.92
CA ASP A 39 -4.89 -5.65 3.85
C ASP A 39 -4.83 -4.15 4.16
N ASP A 40 -5.92 -3.42 3.91
CA ASP A 40 -6.01 -1.99 4.18
C ASP A 40 -6.56 -1.78 5.60
N LEU A 41 -5.71 -1.26 6.49
CA LEU A 41 -6.06 -1.09 7.90
C LEU A 41 -7.09 0.03 8.11
N LEU A 42 -7.25 0.95 7.16
CA LEU A 42 -8.28 1.98 7.25
C LEU A 42 -9.68 1.38 7.08
N SER A 43 -9.83 0.43 6.15
CA SER A 43 -11.11 -0.26 5.92
C SER A 43 -11.25 -1.60 6.65
N GLY A 44 -10.15 -2.15 7.17
CA GLY A 44 -10.11 -3.51 7.74
C GLY A 44 -10.33 -4.63 6.72
N GLN A 45 -10.10 -4.36 5.42
CA GLN A 45 -10.47 -5.25 4.32
C GLN A 45 -9.32 -5.40 3.31
N PRO A 46 -9.21 -6.55 2.62
CA PRO A 46 -8.27 -6.72 1.52
C PRO A 46 -8.56 -5.73 0.38
N ARG A 47 -7.51 -5.12 -0.15
CA ARG A 47 -7.59 -4.18 -1.28
C ARG A 47 -6.44 -4.41 -2.25
N THR A 48 -6.71 -4.19 -3.53
CA THR A 48 -5.69 -4.18 -4.58
C THR A 48 -5.46 -2.76 -5.05
N PHE A 49 -4.19 -2.34 -5.08
CA PHE A 49 -3.73 -1.02 -5.51
C PHE A 49 -2.94 -1.15 -6.80
N LYS A 50 -3.08 -0.18 -7.70
CA LYS A 50 -2.22 -0.08 -8.89
C LYS A 50 -0.93 0.63 -8.51
N GLU A 51 0.21 0.13 -8.96
CA GLU A 51 1.50 0.81 -8.72
C GLU A 51 1.53 2.21 -9.34
N SER A 52 0.81 2.42 -10.44
CA SER A 52 0.69 3.73 -11.09
C SER A 52 0.01 4.80 -10.22
N GLY A 53 -0.80 4.40 -9.23
CA GLY A 53 -1.43 5.33 -8.28
C GLY A 53 -0.61 5.54 -7.00
N LEU A 54 0.53 4.85 -6.85
CA LEU A 54 1.37 4.96 -5.66
C LEU A 54 2.29 6.17 -5.76
N LEU A 55 1.96 7.24 -5.04
CA LEU A 55 2.73 8.49 -5.04
C LEU A 55 3.90 8.46 -4.05
N ALA A 56 3.72 7.83 -2.88
CA ALA A 56 4.77 7.67 -1.89
C ALA A 56 4.56 6.40 -1.04
N CYS A 57 5.64 5.89 -0.46
CA CYS A 57 5.64 4.72 0.41
C CYS A 57 6.69 4.88 1.51
N HIS A 58 6.29 4.69 2.77
CA HIS A 58 7.16 4.70 3.94
C HIS A 58 6.95 3.44 4.79
N PRO A 59 8.00 2.67 5.11
CA PRO A 59 7.87 1.51 5.99
C PRO A 59 7.54 1.95 7.42
N ILE A 60 6.54 1.33 8.04
CA ILE A 60 6.22 1.57 9.44
C ILE A 60 7.13 0.67 10.27
N ARG A 61 8.12 1.25 10.95
CA ARG A 61 8.92 0.54 11.93
C ARG A 61 8.16 0.57 13.25
N THR A 62 7.69 -0.59 13.70
CA THR A 62 7.31 -0.74 15.10
C THR A 62 8.61 -0.79 15.90
N THR A 63 9.00 0.32 16.51
CA THR A 63 9.98 0.26 17.60
C THR A 63 9.34 -0.51 18.74
N ALA A 64 9.95 -1.64 19.09
CA ALA A 64 9.62 -2.42 20.28
C ALA A 64 9.94 -1.64 21.54
#